data_AF-A0A1V4VYL4-F1
#
_entry.id   AF-A0A1V4VYL4-F1
#
_cell.length_a   1.000
_cell.length_b   1.000
_cell.length_c   1.000
_cell.angle_alpha   90.00
_cell.angle_beta   90.00
_cell.angle_gamma   90.00
#
_symmetry.space_group_name_H-M   'P 1'
#
loop_
_entity.id
_entity.type
_entity.pdbx_description
1 polymer ?
#
loop_
_entity_poly.entity_id
_entity_poly.type
_entity_poly.pdbx_seq_one_letter_code
_entity_poly.pdbx_strand_id
1 'polypeptide(L)'
;MLRLVNVMEILVRETIDDILRNYQEICKCERCKLDMAAIALNKLSPSYVVTAEGEVLLRVGSLKQQNKVDIIRVVTEAIDIVSKKPHHLREEN
;
A
#
# COMPACT_ATOMS: atom_id res chain seq x y z
N MET A 1 -16.27 -17.31 -7.09
CA MET A 1 -16.53 -16.25 -8.11
C MET A 1 -15.17 -15.73 -8.60
N LEU A 2 -15.02 -15.42 -9.89
CA LEU A 2 -13.79 -14.82 -10.43
C LEU A 2 -13.82 -13.31 -10.23
N ARG A 3 -12.67 -12.70 -9.90
CA ARG A 3 -12.52 -11.26 -9.68
C ARG A 3 -11.28 -10.73 -10.40
N LEU A 4 -11.38 -9.53 -10.97
CA LEU A 4 -10.25 -8.74 -11.46
C LEU A 4 -9.66 -7.95 -10.28
N VAL A 5 -8.36 -8.12 -10.00
CA VAL A 5 -7.69 -7.49 -8.85
C VAL A 5 -6.31 -6.98 -9.27
N ASN A 6 -5.94 -5.78 -8.84
CA ASN A 6 -4.55 -5.33 -8.87
C ASN A 6 -3.83 -5.82 -7.62
N VAL A 7 -2.92 -6.79 -7.78
CA VAL A 7 -2.17 -7.38 -6.66
C VAL A 7 -1.31 -6.33 -5.94
N MET A 8 -0.89 -5.28 -6.64
CA MET A 8 -0.09 -4.21 -6.05
C MET A 8 -0.85 -3.45 -4.96
N GLU A 9 -2.18 -3.34 -5.03
CA GLU A 9 -2.98 -2.67 -3.99
C GLU A 9 -2.87 -3.40 -2.64
N ILE A 10 -2.86 -4.73 -2.67
CA ILE A 10 -2.70 -5.56 -1.47
C ILE A 10 -1.29 -5.40 -0.90
N LEU A 11 -0.27 -5.55 -1.75
CA LEU A 11 1.12 -5.46 -1.35
C LEU A 11 1.48 -4.08 -0.78
N VAL A 12 0.99 -3.00 -1.41
CA VAL A 12 1.21 -1.63 -0.94
C VAL A 12 0.55 -1.41 0.42
N ARG A 13 -0.71 -1.84 0.61
CA ARG A 13 -1.40 -1.72 1.90
C ARG A 13 -0.67 -2.48 3.01
N GLU A 14 -0.28 -3.73 2.78
CA GLU A 14 0.50 -4.52 3.74
C GLU A 14 1.81 -3.82 4.11
N THR A 15 2.52 -3.27 3.12
CA THR A 15 3.80 -2.60 3.33
C THR A 15 3.63 -1.29 4.11
N ILE A 16 2.56 -0.52 3.85
CA ILE A 16 2.23 0.68 4.63
C ILE A 16 2.02 0.29 6.10
N ASP A 17 1.20 -0.72 6.37
CA ASP A 17 0.93 -1.17 7.74
C ASP A 17 2.18 -1.73 8.43
N ASP A 18 3.02 -2.47 7.71
CA ASP A 18 4.31 -2.98 8.20
C ASP A 18 5.25 -1.85 8.63
N ILE A 19 5.38 -0.80 7.81
CA ILE A 19 6.26 0.32 8.10
C ILE A 19 5.68 1.16 9.24
N LEU A 20 4.42 1.58 9.14
CA LEU A 20 3.79 2.46 10.14
C LEU A 20 3.69 1.83 11.55
N ARG A 21 3.74 0.49 11.67
CA ARG A 21 3.83 -0.18 12.98
C ARG A 21 5.01 0.32 13.83
N ASN A 22 6.11 0.73 13.20
CA ASN A 22 7.33 1.17 13.88
C ASN A 22 7.40 2.69 14.13
N TYR A 23 6.45 3.48 13.62
CA TYR A 23 6.46 4.95 13.73
C TYR A 23 5.19 5.42 14.45
N GLN A 24 5.30 6.02 15.63
CA GLN A 24 4.12 6.42 16.44
C GLN A 24 3.66 7.85 16.15
N GLU A 25 4.56 8.67 15.63
CA GLU A 25 4.36 10.09 15.34
C GLU A 25 3.63 10.35 14.01
N ILE A 26 3.55 9.35 13.14
CA ILE A 26 2.87 9.45 11.83
C ILE A 26 1.40 9.08 12.00
N CYS A 27 0.50 9.89 11.43
CA CYS A 27 -0.94 9.60 11.42
C CYS A 27 -1.24 8.30 10.65
N LYS A 28 -2.09 7.45 11.24
CA LYS A 28 -2.46 6.12 10.72
C LYS A 28 -3.96 6.00 10.42
N CYS A 29 -4.68 7.12 10.33
CA CYS A 29 -6.08 7.10 9.94
C CYS A 29 -6.22 6.52 8.52
N GLU A 30 -7.40 5.99 8.20
CA GLU A 30 -7.62 5.34 6.90
C GLU A 30 -7.36 6.32 5.74
N ARG A 31 -7.70 7.60 5.92
CA ARG A 31 -7.45 8.64 4.92
C ARG A 31 -5.96 8.82 4.61
N CYS A 32 -5.11 8.91 5.62
CA CYS A 32 -3.66 9.00 5.43
C CYS A 32 -3.11 7.74 4.74
N LYS A 33 -3.57 6.55 5.14
CA LYS A 33 -3.14 5.30 4.50
C LYS A 33 -3.56 5.23 3.03
N LEU A 34 -4.77 5.68 2.69
CA LEU A 34 -5.27 5.75 1.32
C LEU A 34 -4.46 6.75 0.48
N ASP A 35 -4.12 7.91 1.04
CA ASP A 35 -3.25 8.90 0.36
C ASP A 35 -1.86 8.32 0.07
N MET A 36 -1.25 7.66 1.06
CA MET A 36 0.05 6.99 0.91
C MET A 36 -0.04 5.90 -0.18
N ALA A 37 -1.09 5.09 -0.17
CA ALA A 37 -1.31 4.04 -1.15
C ALA A 37 -1.49 4.62 -2.56
N ALA A 38 -2.28 5.69 -2.72
CA ALA A 38 -2.50 6.34 -4.01
C ALA A 38 -1.19 6.91 -4.60
N ILE A 39 -0.39 7.60 -3.80
CA ILE A 39 0.92 8.12 -4.22
C ILE A 39 1.84 6.97 -4.64
N ALA A 40 1.86 5.88 -3.87
CA ALA A 40 2.70 4.74 -4.17
C ALA A 40 2.27 3.99 -5.45
N LEU A 41 0.97 3.72 -5.59
CA LEU A 41 0.41 3.00 -6.74
C LEU A 41 0.57 3.77 -8.05
N ASN A 42 0.51 5.10 -8.02
CA ASN A 42 0.77 5.94 -9.20
C ASN A 42 2.24 5.88 -9.68
N LYS A 43 3.17 5.41 -8.84
CA LYS A 43 4.59 5.24 -9.17
C LYS A 43 4.97 3.80 -9.50
N LEU A 44 4.09 2.84 -9.25
CA LEU A 44 4.35 1.41 -9.45
C LEU A 44 3.62 0.91 -10.70
N SER A 45 4.21 -0.04 -11.40
CA SER A 45 3.50 -0.72 -12.50
C SER A 45 2.37 -1.57 -11.91
N PRO A 46 1.12 -1.45 -12.39
CA PRO A 46 0.02 -2.25 -11.89
C PRO A 46 0.20 -3.72 -12.29
N SER A 47 -0.29 -4.63 -11.44
CA SER A 47 -0.28 -6.07 -11.72
C SER A 47 -1.68 -6.64 -11.56
N TYR A 48 -2.46 -6.57 -12.65
CA TYR A 48 -3.83 -7.08 -12.69
C TYR A 48 -3.87 -8.59 -12.94
N VAL A 49 -4.71 -9.27 -12.18
CA VAL A 49 -4.97 -10.70 -12.33
C VAL A 49 -6.46 -10.98 -12.26
N VAL A 50 -6.92 -11.97 -13.03
CA VAL A 50 -8.26 -12.55 -12.88
C VAL A 50 -8.10 -13.88 -12.15
N THR A 51 -8.74 -14.00 -11.00
CA THR A 51 -8.51 -15.14 -10.11
C THR A 51 -9.73 -15.40 -9.23
N ALA A 52 -9.88 -16.64 -8.78
CA ALA A 52 -10.82 -16.96 -7.71
C ALA A 52 -10.31 -16.36 -6.40
N GLU A 53 -11.24 -16.02 -5.49
CA GLU A 53 -10.98 -15.29 -4.23
C GLU A 53 -9.83 -15.91 -3.39
N GLY A 54 -9.69 -17.24 -3.37
CA GLY A 54 -8.63 -17.94 -2.63
C GLY A 54 -7.27 -18.04 -3.35
N GLU A 55 -7.22 -17.82 -4.66
CA GLU A 55 -5.99 -17.94 -5.47
C GLU A 55 -5.17 -16.63 -5.51
N VAL A 56 -5.75 -15.51 -5.08
CA VAL A 56 -5.07 -14.20 -5.00
C VAL A 56 -3.79 -14.30 -4.16
N LEU A 57 -3.86 -14.98 -3.01
CA LEU A 57 -2.75 -15.11 -2.05
C LEU A 57 -1.51 -15.80 -2.65
N LEU A 58 -1.71 -16.78 -3.52
CA LEU A 58 -0.62 -17.47 -4.20
C LEU A 58 0.13 -16.52 -5.15
N ARG A 59 -0.60 -15.64 -5.84
CA ARG A 59 0.00 -14.64 -6.74
C ARG A 59 0.68 -13.51 -5.98
N VAL A 60 0.11 -13.09 -4.85
CA VAL A 60 0.67 -12.09 -3.93
C VAL A 60 2.08 -12.51 -3.49
N GLY A 61 2.26 -13.76 -3.04
CA GLY A 61 3.56 -14.24 -2.54
C GLY A 61 4.69 -14.15 -3.58
N SER A 62 4.43 -14.57 -4.82
CA SER A 62 5.43 -14.51 -5.90
C SER A 62 5.80 -13.08 -6.27
N LEU A 63 4.80 -12.21 -6.44
CA LEU A 63 5.01 -10.80 -6.78
C LEU A 63 5.68 -10.02 -5.64
N LYS A 64 5.34 -10.35 -4.38
CA LYS A 64 5.98 -9.76 -3.19
C LYS A 64 7.49 -9.99 -3.20
N GLN A 65 7.94 -11.20 -3.55
CA GLN A 65 9.37 -11.52 -3.57
C GLN A 65 10.12 -10.75 -4.66
N GLN A 66 9.52 -10.58 -5.84
CA GLN A 66 10.16 -9.90 -6.98
C GLN A 66 10.23 -8.38 -6.76
N ASN A 67 9.17 -7.79 -6.20
CA ASN A 67 9.00 -6.33 -6.17
C ASN A 67 9.28 -5.70 -4.80
N LYS A 68 9.74 -6.48 -3.81
CA LYS A 68 9.83 -6.05 -2.40
C LYS A 68 10.58 -4.74 -2.21
N VAL A 69 11.75 -4.61 -2.83
CA VAL A 69 12.64 -3.44 -2.65
C VAL A 69 12.00 -2.18 -3.19
N ASP A 70 11.44 -2.25 -4.40
CA ASP A 70 10.80 -1.10 -5.04
C ASP A 70 9.52 -0.67 -4.30
N ILE A 71 8.71 -1.63 -3.85
CA ILE A 71 7.52 -1.34 -3.05
C ILE A 71 7.91 -0.64 -1.76
N ILE A 72 8.89 -1.14 -1.02
CA ILE A 72 9.37 -0.51 0.22
C ILE A 72 9.86 0.92 -0.05
N ARG A 73 10.69 1.12 -1.09
CA ARG A 73 11.21 2.45 -1.45
C ARG A 73 10.08 3.43 -1.71
N VAL A 74 9.17 3.07 -2.62
CA VAL A 74 8.08 3.95 -3.05
C VAL A 74 7.08 4.21 -1.93
N VAL A 75 6.76 3.21 -1.11
CA VAL A 75 5.89 3.38 0.08
C VAL A 75 6.55 4.30 1.11
N THR A 76 7.86 4.17 1.33
CA THR A 76 8.59 5.04 2.26
C THR A 76 8.56 6.49 1.79
N GLU A 77 8.77 6.74 0.50
CA GLU A 77 8.61 8.08 -0.10
C GLU A 77 7.18 8.62 0.08
N ALA A 78 6.16 7.78 -0.12
CA ALA A 78 4.76 8.18 0.04
C ALA A 78 4.43 8.53 1.50
N ILE A 79 4.94 7.74 2.46
CA ILE A 79 4.79 8.01 3.90
C ILE A 79 5.43 9.35 4.26
N ASP A 80 6.65 9.64 3.77
CA ASP A 80 7.34 10.91 4.03
C ASP A 80 6.57 12.12 3.48
N ILE A 81 5.96 11.98 2.30
CA ILE A 81 5.14 13.05 1.69
C ILE A 81 3.89 13.33 2.55
N VAL A 82 3.15 12.28 2.92
CA VAL A 82 1.87 12.42 3.63
C VAL A 82 2.10 12.81 5.10
N SER A 83 3.15 12.32 5.75
CA SER A 83 3.46 12.65 7.15
C SER A 83 3.78 14.14 7.35
N LYS A 84 4.39 14.79 6.34
CA LYS A 84 4.69 16.23 6.35
C LYS A 84 3.45 17.10 6.18
N LYS A 85 2.46 16.63 5.43
CA LYS A 85 1.24 17.39 5.14
C LYS A 85 0.03 16.45 4.97
N PRO A 86 -0.56 15.96 6.07
CA PRO A 86 -1.72 15.09 5.99
C PRO A 86 -2.93 15.85 5.43
N HIS A 87 -3.69 15.24 4.53
CA HIS A 87 -4.89 15.84 3.93
C HIS A 87 -6.16 15.61 4.77
N HIS A 88 -6.08 15.79 6.09
CA HIS A 88 -7.26 15.82 6.96
C HIS A 88 -7.12 16.92 8.01
N LEU A 89 -8.27 17.39 8.50
CA LEU A 89 -8.31 18.26 9.67
C LEU A 89 -7.95 17.41 10.90
N ARG A 90 -7.23 17.98 11.87
CA ARG A 90 -6.59 17.28 13.01
C ARG A 90 -7.52 16.46 13.93
N GLU A 91 -8.82 16.39 13.65
CA GLU A 91 -9.84 15.81 14.53
C GLU A 91 -10.26 14.37 14.19
N GLU A 92 -9.80 13.79 13.08
CA GLU A 92 -10.03 12.37 12.77
C GLU A 92 -8.83 11.53 13.23
N ASN A 93 -8.70 11.30 14.54
CA ASN A 93 -7.78 10.32 15.14
C ASN A 93 -8.55 9.20 15.83
#